data_AF-A0A914SCH3-F1
#
_entry.id   AF-A0A914SCH3-F1
#
_cell.length_a   1.000
_cell.length_b   1.000
_cell.length_c   1.000
_cell.angle_alpha   90.00
_cell.angle_beta   90.00
_cell.angle_gamma   90.00
#
_symmetry.space_group_name_H-M   'P 1'
#
loop_
_entity.id
_entity.type
_entity.pdbx_description
1 polymer ?
#
loop_
_entity_poly.entity_id
_entity_poly.type
_entity_poly.pdbx_seq_one_letter_code
_entity_poly.pdbx_strand_id
1 'polypeptide(L)'
;MMKYLQILLFYFLFDNGVYGILPDDFDALMEKFFETPECESFVSDGTYLSVATSACSPYTCDAPRQLCMREANRFQDETANQCRPIPEVCLTAANGGIPVGSSRTIHTTPSPSIFGGMRGNPSATINGNRPPPQIVTAPPDFRGTPPPPPRPFTSGAFGDICQQTVPDGRFCGFQLKFTYNRETGNCEQFWFPGCATDKTNDNLFGDLQSCQIATKHCRG
;
A
#
# COMPACT_ATOMS: atom_id res chain seq x y z
N MET A 1 15.33 43.98 26.83
CA MET A 1 15.38 42.53 26.59
C MET A 1 14.52 41.77 27.60
N MET A 2 13.18 41.83 27.51
CA MET A 2 12.31 41.06 28.44
C MET A 2 10.85 40.90 27.97
N LYS A 3 10.57 41.03 26.67
CA LYS A 3 9.21 40.79 26.11
C LYS A 3 9.11 39.55 25.21
N TYR A 4 10.22 39.03 24.71
CA TYR A 4 10.24 37.82 23.87
C TYR A 4 10.34 36.51 24.67
N LEU A 5 10.74 36.57 25.96
CA LEU A 5 10.89 35.38 26.80
C LEU A 5 9.56 34.83 27.34
N GLN A 6 8.49 35.63 27.35
CA GLN A 6 7.16 35.14 27.74
C GLN A 6 6.40 34.43 26.62
N ILE A 7 6.79 34.62 25.36
CA ILE A 7 6.13 33.95 24.22
C ILE A 7 6.68 32.52 24.04
N LEU A 8 7.94 32.28 24.39
CA LEU A 8 8.56 30.94 24.30
C LEU A 8 8.10 29.96 25.39
N LEU A 9 7.47 30.44 26.47
CA LEU A 9 6.91 29.59 27.53
C LEU A 9 5.44 29.19 27.31
N PHE A 10 4.76 29.76 26.31
CA PHE A 10 3.36 29.45 26.01
C PHE A 10 3.18 28.40 24.89
N TYR A 11 4.24 28.06 24.14
CA TYR A 11 4.18 27.01 23.12
C TYR A 11 4.53 25.60 23.64
N PHE A 12 4.90 25.46 24.92
CA PHE A 12 5.31 24.17 25.51
C PHE A 12 4.27 23.51 26.42
N LEU A 13 3.05 24.05 26.49
CA LEU A 13 1.97 23.47 27.29
C LEU A 13 0.71 23.50 26.44
N PHE A 14 0.45 22.43 25.68
CA PHE A 14 -0.87 21.83 25.38
C PHE A 14 -0.69 20.81 24.23
N ASP A 15 0.09 19.76 24.48
CA ASP A 15 -0.14 18.47 23.81
C ASP A 15 -0.72 17.52 24.87
N ASN A 16 -1.94 17.82 25.33
CA ASN A 16 -2.78 16.85 26.02
C ASN A 16 -3.70 16.23 24.96
N GLY A 17 -3.11 15.61 23.94
CA GLY A 17 -3.84 14.79 22.99
C GLY A 17 -4.08 13.40 23.58
N VAL A 18 -4.98 13.27 24.56
CA VAL A 18 -5.59 11.96 24.82
C VAL A 18 -6.62 11.73 23.72
N TYR A 19 -6.21 11.18 22.59
CA TYR A 19 -7.13 10.75 21.54
C TYR A 19 -6.71 9.38 21.02
N GLY A 20 -6.87 8.35 21.86
CA GLY A 20 -6.88 6.98 21.39
C GLY A 20 -8.29 6.61 20.93
N ILE A 21 -8.57 6.78 19.64
CA ILE A 21 -9.68 6.16 18.93
C ILE A 21 -9.14 5.74 17.55
N LEU A 22 -9.01 4.43 17.32
CA LEU A 22 -8.70 3.91 15.99
C LEU A 22 -9.85 4.24 15.01
N PRO A 23 -9.55 4.64 13.76
CA PRO A 23 -10.59 4.88 12.76
C PRO A 23 -11.38 3.61 12.44
N ASP A 24 -12.71 3.72 12.35
CA ASP A 24 -13.58 2.62 11.88
C ASP A 24 -13.56 2.48 10.35
N ASP A 25 -13.24 3.56 9.65
CA ASP A 25 -13.07 3.60 8.19
C ASP A 25 -11.79 2.87 7.77
N PHE A 26 -11.90 2.05 6.72
CA PHE A 26 -10.78 1.21 6.29
C PHE A 26 -9.60 2.02 5.76
N ASP A 27 -9.85 3.03 4.93
CA ASP A 27 -8.77 3.82 4.33
C ASP A 27 -8.06 4.63 5.40
N ALA A 28 -8.81 5.27 6.32
CA ALA A 28 -8.24 6.01 7.44
C ALA A 28 -7.46 5.09 8.41
N LEU A 29 -7.95 3.88 8.67
CA LEU A 29 -7.23 2.91 9.49
C LEU A 29 -5.92 2.46 8.82
N MET A 30 -5.96 2.19 7.52
CA MET A 30 -4.78 1.79 6.77
C MET A 30 -3.75 2.93 6.72
N GLU A 31 -4.17 4.17 6.45
CA GLU A 31 -3.30 5.35 6.54
C GLU A 31 -2.63 5.43 7.91
N LYS A 32 -3.41 5.27 8.98
CA LYS A 32 -2.87 5.27 10.35
C LYS A 32 -1.85 4.16 10.59
N PHE A 33 -2.08 2.95 10.06
CA PHE A 33 -1.13 1.85 10.19
C PHE A 33 0.14 2.06 9.37
N PHE A 34 0.06 2.65 8.17
CA PHE A 34 1.25 2.98 7.38
C PHE A 34 2.10 4.09 8.02
N GLU A 35 1.50 4.98 8.80
CA GLU A 35 2.22 6.00 9.58
C GLU A 35 2.80 5.48 10.91
N THR A 36 2.44 4.26 11.33
CA THR A 36 2.84 3.67 12.62
C THR A 36 3.95 2.64 12.40
N PRO A 37 5.21 2.90 12.81
CA PRO A 37 6.34 1.98 12.58
C PRO A 37 6.12 0.57 13.12
N GLU A 38 5.43 0.43 14.25
CA GLU A 38 5.12 -0.85 14.88
C GLU A 38 4.17 -1.73 14.02
N CYS A 39 3.49 -1.14 13.03
CA CYS A 39 2.59 -1.81 12.12
C CYS A 39 3.25 -2.20 10.78
N GLU A 40 4.45 -1.69 10.47
CA GLU A 40 5.09 -1.84 9.15
C GLU A 40 5.18 -3.31 8.70
N SER A 41 5.65 -4.19 9.59
CA SER A 41 5.78 -5.63 9.29
C SER A 41 4.43 -6.33 9.05
N PHE A 42 3.33 -5.74 9.50
CA PHE A 42 1.98 -6.29 9.31
C PHE A 42 1.34 -5.78 8.01
N VAL A 43 1.47 -4.49 7.70
CA VAL A 43 0.83 -3.89 6.51
C VAL A 43 1.67 -3.94 5.24
N SER A 44 2.95 -4.32 5.34
CA SER A 44 3.88 -4.34 4.19
C SER A 44 4.62 -5.68 4.01
N ASP A 45 4.03 -6.80 4.45
CA ASP A 45 4.64 -8.14 4.31
C ASP A 45 4.60 -8.73 2.89
N GLY A 46 3.87 -8.10 1.97
CA GLY A 46 3.72 -8.50 0.55
C GLY A 46 3.03 -9.86 0.32
N THR A 47 2.75 -10.61 1.38
CA THR A 47 2.09 -11.92 1.34
C THR A 47 0.58 -11.75 1.35
N TYR A 48 0.11 -10.69 2.00
CA TYR A 48 -1.30 -10.38 2.17
C TYR A 48 -1.67 -9.00 1.65
N LEU A 49 -2.87 -8.91 1.09
CA LEU A 49 -3.54 -7.67 0.72
C LEU A 49 -4.59 -7.35 1.79
N SER A 50 -4.55 -6.14 2.34
CA SER A 50 -5.61 -5.64 3.23
C SER A 50 -6.89 -5.43 2.41
N VAL A 51 -8.01 -5.97 2.89
CA VAL A 51 -9.30 -5.97 2.17
C VAL A 51 -10.33 -5.07 2.85
N ALA A 52 -10.50 -5.21 4.16
CA ALA A 52 -11.53 -4.50 4.93
C ALA A 52 -11.24 -4.56 6.44
N THR A 53 -11.89 -3.72 7.24
CA THR A 53 -11.79 -3.74 8.71
C THR A 53 -12.49 -4.94 9.34
N SER A 54 -13.71 -5.28 8.90
CA SER A 54 -14.50 -6.39 9.49
C SER A 54 -15.23 -7.27 8.48
N ALA A 55 -15.73 -6.71 7.37
CA ALA A 55 -16.46 -7.45 6.35
C ALA A 55 -15.51 -8.33 5.50
N CYS A 56 -15.48 -9.65 5.76
CA CYS A 56 -14.43 -10.53 5.24
C CYS A 56 -14.94 -11.84 4.64
N SER A 57 -15.90 -11.77 3.70
CA SER A 57 -16.61 -12.94 3.16
C SER A 57 -15.68 -14.13 2.87
N PRO A 58 -15.99 -15.35 3.35
CA PRO A 58 -17.22 -15.75 4.07
C PRO A 58 -17.22 -15.44 5.58
N TYR A 59 -16.21 -14.74 6.09
CA TYR A 59 -15.99 -14.45 7.51
C TYR A 59 -16.42 -13.03 7.91
N THR A 60 -16.39 -12.77 9.21
CA THR A 60 -16.47 -11.43 9.78
C THR A 60 -15.38 -11.32 10.84
N CYS A 61 -14.48 -10.35 10.71
CA CYS A 61 -13.32 -10.20 11.57
C CYS A 61 -13.65 -9.40 12.83
N ASP A 62 -12.98 -9.72 13.94
CA ASP A 62 -13.10 -9.00 15.22
C ASP A 62 -12.32 -7.68 15.16
N ALA A 63 -12.91 -6.65 14.53
CA ALA A 63 -12.31 -5.33 14.50
C ALA A 63 -12.31 -4.66 15.90
N PRO A 64 -11.27 -3.89 16.28
CA PRO A 64 -10.08 -3.56 15.48
C PRO A 64 -8.91 -4.53 15.73
N ARG A 65 -9.15 -5.72 16.31
CA ARG A 65 -8.07 -6.70 16.60
C ARG A 65 -7.66 -7.53 15.41
N GLN A 66 -8.56 -7.65 14.45
CA GLN A 66 -8.35 -8.41 13.24
C GLN A 66 -8.64 -7.52 12.04
N LEU A 67 -7.84 -7.71 11.00
CA LEU A 67 -8.04 -7.11 9.70
C LEU A 67 -8.42 -8.20 8.71
N CYS A 68 -9.38 -7.94 7.84
CA CYS A 68 -9.62 -8.81 6.70
C CYS A 68 -8.46 -8.69 5.73
N MET A 69 -7.80 -9.80 5.43
CA MET A 69 -6.72 -9.85 4.46
C MET A 69 -6.88 -11.02 3.50
N ARG A 70 -6.33 -10.90 2.30
CA ARG A 70 -6.34 -11.94 1.26
C ARG A 70 -4.93 -12.27 0.83
N GLU A 71 -4.63 -13.54 0.58
CA GLU A 71 -3.33 -13.94 0.03
C GLU A 71 -3.08 -13.24 -1.33
N ALA A 72 -1.93 -12.59 -1.48
CA ALA A 72 -1.62 -11.81 -2.66
C ALA A 72 -1.55 -12.67 -3.95
N ASN A 73 -1.13 -13.93 -3.84
CA ASN A 73 -1.12 -14.89 -4.95
C ASN A 73 -2.53 -15.40 -5.34
N ARG A 74 -3.55 -15.16 -4.51
CA ARG A 74 -4.95 -15.53 -4.72
C ARG A 74 -5.86 -14.30 -4.66
N PHE A 75 -5.38 -13.15 -5.09
CA PHE A 75 -6.09 -11.87 -4.99
C PHE A 75 -7.49 -11.85 -5.65
N GLN A 76 -7.75 -12.74 -6.62
CA GLN A 76 -9.06 -12.87 -7.28
C GLN A 76 -10.01 -13.84 -6.59
N ASP A 77 -9.52 -14.63 -5.64
CA ASP A 77 -10.30 -15.66 -4.96
C ASP A 77 -10.77 -15.13 -3.61
N GLU A 78 -12.02 -14.69 -3.54
CA GLU A 78 -12.60 -14.18 -2.30
C GLU A 78 -12.65 -15.24 -1.19
N THR A 79 -12.65 -16.54 -1.54
CA THR A 79 -12.60 -17.62 -0.54
C THR A 79 -11.23 -17.73 0.15
N ALA A 80 -10.21 -17.04 -0.38
CA ALA A 80 -8.89 -16.91 0.23
C ALA A 80 -8.79 -15.73 1.22
N ASN A 81 -9.89 -15.02 1.49
CA ASN A 81 -9.96 -14.05 2.57
C ASN A 81 -9.75 -14.76 3.93
N GLN A 82 -9.08 -14.09 4.85
CA GLN A 82 -8.88 -14.55 6.22
C GLN A 82 -8.79 -13.38 7.19
N CYS A 83 -9.23 -13.61 8.42
CA CYS A 83 -9.10 -12.64 9.50
C CYS A 83 -7.72 -12.78 10.13
N ARG A 84 -6.89 -11.75 9.98
CA ARG A 84 -5.51 -11.72 10.47
C ARG A 84 -5.42 -10.90 11.74
N PRO A 85 -4.83 -11.42 12.83
CA PRO A 85 -4.65 -10.66 14.06
C PRO A 85 -3.64 -9.55 13.83
N ILE A 86 -4.01 -8.33 14.21
CA ILE A 86 -3.12 -7.17 14.20
C ILE A 86 -2.25 -7.25 15.46
N PRO A 87 -0.92 -7.07 15.37
CA PRO A 87 -0.06 -7.11 16.55
C PRO A 87 -0.48 -6.09 17.62
N GLU A 88 -0.53 -6.50 18.89
CA GLU A 88 -0.97 -5.61 19.99
C GLU A 88 -0.08 -4.36 20.12
N VAL A 89 1.21 -4.50 19.80
CA VAL A 89 2.16 -3.40 19.74
C VAL A 89 1.77 -2.37 18.67
N CYS A 90 1.33 -2.84 17.50
CA CYS A 90 0.81 -1.99 16.43
C CYS A 90 -0.48 -1.31 16.86
N LEU A 91 -1.45 -2.06 17.41
CA LEU A 91 -2.73 -1.50 17.87
C LEU A 91 -2.54 -0.41 18.93
N THR A 92 -1.69 -0.68 19.92
CA THR A 92 -1.44 0.28 21.01
C THR A 92 -0.75 1.54 20.48
N ALA A 93 0.27 1.39 19.62
CA ALA A 93 0.98 2.52 19.03
C ALA A 93 0.07 3.36 18.13
N ALA A 94 -0.69 2.71 17.23
CA ALA A 94 -1.65 3.36 16.35
C ALA A 94 -2.78 4.06 17.12
N ASN A 95 -3.12 3.56 18.33
CA ASN A 95 -4.13 4.12 19.21
C ASN A 95 -3.55 5.14 20.23
N GLY A 96 -2.45 5.82 19.89
CA GLY A 96 -1.88 6.88 20.73
C GLY A 96 -1.30 6.38 22.05
N GLY A 97 -0.85 5.13 22.10
CA GLY A 97 -0.32 4.48 23.30
C GLY A 97 -1.39 3.86 24.20
N ILE A 98 -2.67 3.95 23.84
CA ILE A 98 -3.78 3.39 24.63
C ILE A 98 -4.09 1.97 24.14
N PRO A 99 -4.01 0.94 24.99
CA PRO A 99 -4.39 -0.41 24.60
C PRO A 99 -5.86 -0.48 24.17
N VAL A 100 -6.14 -1.25 23.12
CA VAL A 100 -7.52 -1.47 22.69
C VAL A 100 -8.19 -2.36 23.74
N GLY A 101 -9.29 -1.90 24.35
CA GLY A 101 -9.97 -2.60 25.45
C GLY A 101 -10.34 -4.04 25.09
N SER A 102 -10.03 -5.01 25.97
CA SER A 102 -10.17 -6.45 25.73
C SER A 102 -11.56 -6.81 25.19
N SER A 103 -11.59 -7.57 24.09
CA SER A 103 -12.83 -8.20 23.60
C SER A 103 -13.34 -9.09 24.75
N ARG A 104 -14.49 -8.76 25.33
CA ARG A 104 -15.19 -9.68 26.23
C ARG A 104 -15.65 -10.86 25.39
N THR A 105 -14.79 -11.84 25.20
CA THR A 105 -15.25 -13.21 24.98
C THR A 105 -15.95 -13.65 26.27
N ILE A 106 -17.28 -13.67 26.23
CA ILE A 106 -18.02 -14.61 27.05
C ILE A 106 -17.50 -15.98 26.62
N HIS A 107 -16.61 -16.54 27.45
CA HIS A 107 -16.29 -17.95 27.47
C HIS A 107 -17.59 -18.72 27.72
N THR A 108 -18.22 -19.25 26.68
CA THR A 108 -19.00 -20.48 26.81
C THR A 108 -18.10 -21.63 26.40
N THR A 109 -17.59 -22.31 27.42
CA THR A 109 -16.89 -23.59 27.35
C THR A 109 -17.68 -24.66 26.56
N PRO A 110 -16.99 -25.66 25.97
CA PRO A 110 -17.61 -26.69 25.16
C PRO A 110 -18.36 -27.70 26.02
N SER A 111 -19.49 -28.22 25.52
CA SER A 111 -20.11 -29.44 26.07
C SER A 111 -20.32 -30.47 24.96
N PRO A 112 -19.94 -31.75 25.18
CA PRO A 112 -19.90 -32.79 24.14
C PRO A 112 -21.21 -33.58 24.06
N SER A 113 -21.53 -34.11 22.87
CA SER A 113 -22.20 -35.40 22.59
C SER A 113 -22.59 -35.45 21.10
N ILE A 114 -21.99 -36.30 20.26
CA ILE A 114 -22.20 -37.74 20.05
C ILE A 114 -23.23 -38.04 18.93
N PHE A 115 -22.66 -38.61 17.86
CA PHE A 115 -23.16 -39.67 16.96
C PHE A 115 -24.29 -39.44 15.94
N GLY A 116 -23.94 -39.83 14.70
CA GLY A 116 -24.82 -40.25 13.61
C GLY A 116 -24.55 -39.46 12.34
N GLY A 117 -24.16 -39.99 11.19
CA GLY A 117 -23.95 -41.35 10.71
C GLY A 117 -23.80 -41.26 9.19
N MET A 118 -22.81 -41.98 8.65
CA MET A 118 -22.68 -42.50 7.28
C MET A 118 -23.06 -41.68 6.02
N ARG A 119 -22.07 -41.68 5.12
CA ARG A 119 -22.12 -41.96 3.67
C ARG A 119 -22.84 -40.97 2.73
N GLY A 120 -22.02 -40.42 1.82
CA GLY A 120 -22.48 -39.91 0.53
C GLY A 120 -21.33 -39.27 -0.25
N ASN A 121 -20.48 -40.09 -0.87
CA ASN A 121 -19.75 -39.66 -2.06
C ASN A 121 -20.69 -39.85 -3.25
N PRO A 122 -20.73 -38.90 -4.20
CA PRO A 122 -20.25 -39.31 -5.52
C PRO A 122 -19.38 -38.27 -6.23
N SER A 123 -18.37 -38.83 -6.88
CA SER A 123 -17.64 -38.43 -8.08
C SER A 123 -18.23 -37.28 -8.94
N ALA A 124 -17.35 -36.34 -9.24
CA ALA A 124 -17.04 -35.74 -10.54
C ALA A 124 -18.17 -35.31 -11.50
N THR A 125 -18.21 -33.99 -11.79
CA THR A 125 -18.37 -33.51 -13.17
C THR A 125 -17.48 -32.28 -13.38
N ILE A 126 -16.42 -32.47 -14.17
CA ILE A 126 -15.69 -31.40 -14.85
C ILE A 126 -16.62 -30.88 -15.94
N ASN A 127 -17.03 -29.60 -15.87
CA ASN A 127 -17.49 -28.88 -17.05
C ASN A 127 -16.64 -27.62 -17.18
N GLY A 128 -15.63 -27.74 -18.06
CA GLY A 128 -14.87 -26.62 -18.55
C GLY A 128 -15.76 -25.78 -19.47
N ASN A 129 -15.86 -24.50 -19.15
CA ASN A 129 -16.10 -23.43 -20.11
C ASN A 129 -15.41 -22.18 -19.57
N ARG A 130 -14.11 -22.06 -19.87
CA ARG A 130 -13.32 -20.85 -19.69
C ARG A 130 -13.72 -19.88 -20.83
N PRO A 131 -14.31 -18.72 -20.55
CA PRO A 131 -14.40 -17.68 -21.57
C PRO A 131 -12.98 -17.25 -21.96
N PRO A 132 -12.70 -17.00 -23.25
CA PRO A 132 -11.41 -16.46 -23.66
C PRO A 132 -11.13 -15.12 -22.97
N PRO A 133 -9.86 -14.76 -22.71
CA PRO A 133 -9.51 -13.47 -22.14
C PRO A 133 -10.06 -12.36 -23.03
N GLN A 134 -11.01 -11.60 -22.50
CA GLN A 134 -11.49 -10.37 -23.11
C GLN A 134 -10.30 -9.40 -23.09
N ILE A 135 -9.85 -9.00 -24.28
CA ILE A 135 -8.91 -7.90 -24.46
C ILE A 135 -9.58 -6.67 -23.86
N VAL A 136 -9.10 -6.22 -22.70
CA VAL A 136 -9.52 -4.95 -22.12
C VAL A 136 -9.06 -3.88 -23.09
N THR A 137 -9.99 -3.43 -23.92
CA THR A 137 -9.84 -2.22 -24.73
C THR A 137 -9.43 -1.09 -23.80
N ALA A 138 -8.38 -0.38 -24.21
CA ALA A 138 -7.82 0.76 -23.51
C ALA A 138 -8.91 1.77 -23.07
N PRO A 139 -8.73 2.45 -21.92
CA PRO A 139 -9.59 3.56 -21.54
C PRO A 139 -9.57 4.65 -22.63
N PRO A 140 -10.67 5.39 -22.81
CA PRO A 140 -10.76 6.42 -23.83
C PRO A 140 -9.76 7.55 -23.58
N ASP A 141 -9.15 7.95 -24.69
CA ASP A 141 -8.31 9.12 -24.95
C ASP A 141 -8.57 10.31 -24.00
N PHE A 142 -7.71 10.47 -22.99
CA PHE A 142 -7.67 11.67 -22.16
C PHE A 142 -7.07 12.80 -23.00
N ARG A 143 -7.95 13.56 -23.65
CA ARG A 143 -7.61 14.85 -24.25
C ARG A 143 -7.08 15.80 -23.18
N GLY A 144 -5.75 15.93 -23.16
CA GLY A 144 -5.05 17.21 -23.12
C GLY A 144 -5.08 18.01 -21.82
N THR A 145 -4.13 17.73 -20.94
CA THR A 145 -3.37 18.84 -20.34
C THR A 145 -2.00 18.90 -21.03
N PRO A 146 -1.54 20.08 -21.48
CA PRO A 146 -0.20 20.19 -22.05
C PRO A 146 0.83 19.80 -21.00
N PRO A 147 1.88 19.04 -21.37
CA PRO A 147 2.94 18.70 -20.43
C PRO A 147 3.55 19.98 -19.88
N PRO A 148 3.93 20.00 -18.58
CA PRO A 148 4.67 21.12 -18.02
C PRO A 148 5.93 21.37 -18.87
N PRO A 149 6.35 22.64 -19.02
CA PRO A 149 7.54 22.95 -19.79
C PRO A 149 8.74 22.15 -19.28
N PRO A 150 9.68 21.75 -20.16
CA PRO A 150 10.91 21.11 -19.74
C PRO A 150 11.57 21.98 -18.67
N ARG A 151 11.81 21.40 -17.49
CA ARG A 151 12.60 22.08 -16.47
C ARG A 151 13.97 22.41 -17.09
N PRO A 152 14.44 23.67 -17.00
CA PRO A 152 15.75 24.03 -17.49
C PRO A 152 16.80 23.12 -16.85
N PHE A 153 17.58 22.43 -17.69
CA PHE A 153 18.75 21.68 -17.28
C PHE A 153 19.69 22.63 -16.53
N THR A 154 19.59 22.63 -15.21
CA THR A 154 20.55 23.29 -14.33
C THR A 154 21.65 22.26 -14.11
N SER A 155 22.68 22.37 -14.93
CA SER A 155 23.93 21.65 -14.77
C SER A 155 24.56 22.05 -13.43
N GLY A 156 24.23 21.31 -12.38
CA GLY A 156 24.83 21.50 -11.06
C GLY A 156 24.01 20.79 -9.99
N ALA A 157 24.43 19.56 -9.68
CA ALA A 157 24.06 18.78 -8.49
C ALA A 157 22.91 17.75 -8.58
N PHE A 158 22.72 17.10 -9.74
CA PHE A 158 22.10 15.78 -9.81
C PHE A 158 23.05 14.85 -10.57
N GLY A 159 23.32 13.67 -10.02
CA GLY A 159 24.33 12.74 -10.55
C GLY A 159 24.08 12.42 -12.02
N ASP A 160 25.13 12.07 -12.76
CA ASP A 160 25.01 11.59 -14.13
C ASP A 160 23.86 10.56 -14.24
N ILE A 161 22.86 10.83 -15.09
CA ILE A 161 21.68 9.97 -15.31
C ILE A 161 22.10 8.53 -15.58
N CYS A 162 23.27 8.33 -16.20
CA CYS A 162 23.83 7.02 -16.50
C CYS A 162 24.11 6.16 -15.26
N GLN A 163 24.20 6.76 -14.05
CA GLN A 163 24.46 6.08 -12.78
C GLN A 163 23.28 6.15 -11.80
N GLN A 164 22.17 6.78 -12.19
CA GLN A 164 21.01 6.91 -11.30
C GLN A 164 20.21 5.61 -11.26
N THR A 165 19.70 5.25 -10.07
CA THR A 165 18.81 4.11 -9.88
C THR A 165 17.42 4.39 -10.46
N VAL A 166 16.54 3.39 -10.46
CA VAL A 166 15.12 3.59 -10.77
C VAL A 166 14.57 4.68 -9.82
N PRO A 167 13.87 5.70 -10.36
CA PRO A 167 13.33 6.81 -9.58
C PRO A 167 12.22 6.37 -8.63
N ASP A 168 12.30 6.83 -7.38
CA ASP A 168 11.23 6.68 -6.38
C ASP A 168 10.38 7.95 -6.27
N GLY A 169 9.17 7.86 -5.71
CA GLY A 169 8.24 8.97 -5.58
C GLY A 169 7.14 8.72 -4.55
N ARG A 170 6.37 9.76 -4.25
CA ARG A 170 5.19 9.62 -3.40
C ARG A 170 4.08 8.92 -4.17
N PHE A 171 3.39 7.99 -3.51
CA PHE A 171 2.19 7.39 -4.07
C PHE A 171 1.10 8.44 -4.30
N CYS A 172 0.69 8.61 -5.55
CA CYS A 172 -0.48 9.38 -5.94
C CYS A 172 -1.18 8.80 -7.17
N GLY A 173 -0.93 7.52 -7.47
CA GLY A 173 -1.48 6.77 -8.60
C GLY A 173 -0.40 6.30 -9.55
N PHE A 174 -0.43 5.01 -9.90
CA PHE A 174 0.57 4.42 -10.79
C PHE A 174 0.53 5.05 -12.18
N GLN A 175 1.70 5.48 -12.65
CA GLN A 175 1.89 6.03 -14.00
C GLN A 175 2.91 5.18 -14.75
N LEU A 176 2.62 4.87 -16.02
CA LEU A 176 3.57 4.23 -16.90
C LEU A 176 4.65 5.24 -17.30
N LYS A 177 5.91 4.94 -16.98
CA LYS A 177 7.07 5.80 -17.23
C LYS A 177 8.23 4.98 -17.80
N PHE A 178 9.29 5.66 -18.20
CA PHE A 178 10.53 5.05 -18.68
C PHE A 178 11.72 5.48 -17.83
N THR A 179 12.69 4.58 -17.68
CA THR A 179 13.94 4.80 -16.93
C THR A 179 15.09 4.11 -17.67
N TYR A 180 16.30 4.65 -17.58
CA TYR A 180 17.49 4.03 -18.13
C TYR A 180 18.05 2.99 -17.17
N ASN A 181 18.14 1.76 -17.63
CA ASN A 181 18.77 0.65 -16.94
C ASN A 181 20.23 0.53 -17.40
N ARG A 182 21.17 0.81 -16.50
CA ARG A 182 22.61 0.71 -16.77
C ARG A 182 23.09 -0.73 -16.99
N GLU A 183 22.45 -1.72 -16.36
CA GLU A 183 22.84 -3.12 -16.50
C GLU A 183 22.55 -3.64 -17.92
N THR A 184 21.42 -3.22 -18.48
CA THR A 184 21.01 -3.60 -19.85
C THR A 184 21.44 -2.58 -20.90
N GLY A 185 21.81 -1.37 -20.49
CA GLY A 185 22.12 -0.24 -21.37
C GLY A 185 20.91 0.28 -22.13
N ASN A 186 19.69 0.03 -21.64
CA ASN A 186 18.44 0.31 -22.34
C ASN A 186 17.48 1.15 -21.51
N CYS A 187 16.62 1.89 -22.19
CA CYS A 187 15.45 2.51 -21.57
C CYS A 187 14.35 1.47 -21.42
N GLU A 188 13.88 1.28 -20.20
CA GLU A 188 12.91 0.28 -19.80
C GLU A 188 11.65 0.95 -19.24
N GLN A 189 10.52 0.32 -19.46
CA GLN A 189 9.24 0.77 -18.93
C GLN A 189 9.05 0.28 -17.50
N PHE A 190 8.50 1.13 -16.63
CA PHE A 190 8.17 0.76 -15.26
C PHE A 190 6.95 1.52 -14.75
N TRP A 191 6.37 1.04 -13.64
CA TRP A 191 5.26 1.69 -12.94
C TRP A 191 5.79 2.64 -11.86
N PHE A 192 5.70 3.94 -12.12
CA PHE A 192 6.06 4.97 -11.16
C PHE A 192 4.91 5.21 -10.17
N PRO A 193 5.15 5.32 -8.84
CA PRO A 193 4.11 5.55 -7.82
C PRO A 193 3.31 6.85 -7.98
N GLY A 194 3.73 7.75 -8.88
CA GLY A 194 2.88 8.80 -9.45
C GLY A 194 3.47 10.19 -9.34
N CYS A 195 3.82 10.61 -8.12
CA CYS A 195 4.23 11.99 -7.84
C CYS A 195 5.72 12.08 -7.57
N ALA A 196 6.42 12.86 -8.40
CA ALA A 196 7.80 13.22 -8.12
C ALA A 196 7.88 14.09 -6.85
N THR A 197 8.89 13.83 -6.04
CA THR A 197 9.23 14.57 -4.82
C THR A 197 10.64 15.14 -4.97
N ASP A 198 11.11 15.90 -3.98
CA ASP A 198 12.49 16.40 -3.96
C ASP A 198 13.55 15.28 -3.92
N LYS A 199 13.15 14.03 -3.60
CA LYS A 199 14.02 12.85 -3.63
C LYS A 199 13.96 12.07 -4.94
N THR A 200 13.01 12.38 -5.82
CA THR A 200 12.87 11.72 -7.12
C THR A 200 14.01 12.15 -8.03
N ASN A 201 14.77 11.17 -8.51
CA ASN A 201 15.90 11.44 -9.41
C ASN A 201 15.45 11.75 -10.86
N ASP A 202 16.39 12.15 -11.70
CA ASP A 202 16.14 12.58 -13.08
C ASP A 202 15.98 11.42 -14.07
N ASN A 203 16.22 10.17 -13.63
CA ASN A 203 16.06 8.97 -14.45
C ASN A 203 14.59 8.55 -14.62
N LEU A 204 13.71 9.55 -14.86
CA LEU A 204 12.26 9.44 -14.93
C LEU A 204 11.72 10.15 -16.18
N PHE A 205 11.30 9.37 -17.19
CA PHE A 205 10.87 9.89 -18.49
C PHE A 205 9.40 9.55 -18.78
N GLY A 206 8.73 10.44 -19.50
CA GLY A 206 7.32 10.25 -19.89
C GLY A 206 7.13 9.28 -21.05
N ASP A 207 8.16 9.10 -21.88
CA ASP A 207 8.14 8.29 -23.09
C ASP A 207 9.52 7.69 -23.40
N LEU A 208 9.54 6.66 -24.24
CA LEU A 208 10.77 5.93 -24.59
C LEU A 208 11.78 6.80 -25.33
N GLN A 209 11.30 7.70 -26.20
CA GLN A 209 12.17 8.50 -27.06
C GLN A 209 12.92 9.55 -26.25
N SER A 210 12.27 10.23 -25.31
CA SER A 210 12.93 11.18 -24.41
C SER A 210 14.00 10.52 -23.54
N CYS A 211 13.73 9.32 -23.01
CA CYS A 211 14.75 8.53 -22.29
C CYS A 211 15.96 8.19 -23.18
N GLN A 212 15.72 7.68 -24.39
CA GLN A 212 16.80 7.28 -25.31
C GLN A 212 17.65 8.47 -25.75
N ILE A 213 17.04 9.63 -25.98
CA ILE A 213 17.76 10.86 -26.33
C ILE A 213 18.62 11.31 -25.15
N ALA A 214 18.04 11.35 -23.94
CA ALA A 214 18.76 11.77 -22.74
C ALA A 214 19.94 10.85 -22.41
N THR A 215 19.81 9.54 -22.63
CA THR A 215 20.81 8.54 -22.24
C THR A 215 21.64 8.00 -23.39
N LYS A 216 21.58 8.63 -24.57
CA LYS A 216 22.36 8.24 -25.75
C LYS A 216 23.87 8.12 -25.47
N HIS A 217 24.37 8.95 -24.55
CA HIS A 217 25.78 8.99 -24.16
C HIS A 217 26.16 7.99 -23.06
N CYS A 218 25.18 7.33 -22.42
CA CYS A 218 25.42 6.37 -21.34
C CYS A 218 25.96 5.02 -21.84
N ARG A 219 25.79 4.73 -23.14
CA ARG A 219 26.34 3.54 -23.79
C ARG A 219 27.82 3.77 -24.10
N GLY A 220 28.69 3.37 -23.18
CA GLY A 220 30.14 3.27 -23.35
C GLY A 220 30.58 1.82 -23.33
#